data_AF-A0A958XBZ1-F1
#
_entry.id   AF-A0A958XBZ1-F1
#
_cell.length_a   1.000
_cell.length_b   1.000
_cell.length_c   1.000
_cell.angle_alpha   90.00
_cell.angle_beta   90.00
_cell.angle_gamma   90.00
#
_symmetry.space_group_name_H-M   'P 1'
#
loop_
_entity.id
_entity.type
_entity.pdbx_description
1 polymer ?
#
loop_
_entity_poly.entity_id
_entity_poly.type
_entity_poly.pdbx_seq_one_letter_code
_entity_poly.pdbx_strand_id
1 'polypeptide(L)' 'KVTAGISYRLGGNGAGESIDLLVFWQATPQVGVGAAYDFTLSDLKDYNGGSIELLIQADLKKPSKKNVFSPRFFL' A
#
# COMPACT_ATOMS: atom_id res chain seq x y z
N LYS A 1 14.08 -2.18 5.86
CA LYS A 1 13.98 -1.38 4.60
C LYS A 1 12.63 -0.68 4.61
N VAL A 2 12.55 0.58 4.21
CA VAL A 2 11.27 1.30 4.11
C VAL A 2 11.00 1.55 2.63
N THR A 3 9.78 1.22 2.20
CA THR A 3 9.25 1.50 0.87
C THR A 3 8.03 2.39 1.06
N ALA A 4 7.91 3.45 0.28
CA ALA A 4 6.70 4.24 0.22
C ALA A 4 6.29 4.41 -1.24
N GLY A 5 5.00 4.47 -1.48
CA GLY A 5 4.40 4.66 -2.80
C GLY A 5 3.22 5.61 -2.68
N ILE A 6 3.02 6.39 -3.73
CA ILE A 6 1.81 7.18 -3.91
C ILE A 6 1.24 6.80 -5.26
N SER A 7 -0.07 6.62 -5.34
CA SER A 7 -0.78 6.40 -6.59
C SER A 7 -1.90 7.42 -6.71
N TYR A 8 -2.10 7.92 -7.92
CA TYR A 8 -3.20 8.83 -8.22
C TYR A 8 -4.02 8.25 -9.35
N ARG A 9 -5.31 8.06 -9.10
CA ARG A 9 -6.25 7.53 -10.07
C ARG A 9 -6.97 8.68 -10.74
N LEU A 10 -6.64 8.91 -12.01
CA LEU A 10 -7.35 9.82 -12.91
C LEU A 10 -8.58 9.11 -13.49
N GLY A 11 -9.77 9.71 -13.39
CA GLY A 11 -11.02 9.16 -13.90
C GLY A 11 -12.26 9.86 -13.33
N GLY A 12 -13.45 9.43 -13.76
CA GLY A 12 -14.76 9.88 -13.24
C GLY A 12 -15.19 11.31 -13.61
N ASN A 13 -16.17 11.83 -12.86
CA ASN A 13 -16.89 13.08 -13.17
C ASN A 13 -16.17 14.37 -12.70
N GLY A 14 -14.91 14.29 -12.27
CA GLY A 14 -14.19 15.40 -11.61
C GLY A 14 -12.68 15.48 -11.92
N ALA A 15 -11.91 16.09 -11.01
CA ALA A 15 -10.47 16.32 -11.15
C ALA A 15 -9.59 15.07 -10.90
N GLY A 16 -10.17 14.00 -10.34
CA GLY A 16 -9.55 12.71 -10.06
C GLY A 16 -10.42 11.84 -9.14
N GLU A 17 -10.20 10.53 -9.16
CA GLU A 17 -11.00 9.56 -8.40
C GLU A 17 -10.49 9.36 -6.98
N SER A 18 -9.20 9.04 -6.84
CA SER A 18 -8.57 8.75 -5.54
C SER A 18 -7.06 8.98 -5.55
N ILE A 19 -6.51 9.24 -4.37
CA ILE A 19 -5.07 9.22 -4.05
C ILE A 19 -4.83 8.07 -3.08
N ASP A 20 -4.01 7.11 -3.47
CA ASP A 20 -3.57 6.02 -2.60
C ASP A 20 -2.18 6.36 -2.04
N LEU A 21 -2.01 6.28 -0.73
CA LEU A 21 -0.73 6.33 -0.07
C LEU A 21 -0.39 4.95 0.47
N LEU A 22 0.83 4.49 0.22
CA LEU A 22 1.34 3.19 0.63
C LEU A 22 2.65 3.38 1.37
N VAL A 23 2.79 2.76 2.54
CA VAL A 23 4.05 2.67 3.26
C VAL A 23 4.27 1.24 3.70
N PHE A 24 5.48 0.72 3.52
CA PHE A 24 5.86 -0.61 3.91
C PHE A 24 7.23 -0.57 4.59
N TRP A 25 7.27 -1.02 5.83
CA TRP A 25 8.47 -1.17 6.63
C TRP A 25 8.80 -2.64 6.84
N GLN A 26 9.92 -3.05 6.27
CA GLN A 26 10.54 -4.34 6.52
C GLN A 26 11.43 -4.25 7.76
N ALA A 27 10.90 -4.71 8.89
CA ALA A 27 11.61 -4.77 10.18
C ALA A 27 12.70 -5.85 10.18
N THR A 28 12.41 -7.03 9.61
CA THR A 28 13.37 -8.12 9.43
C THR A 28 13.25 -8.74 8.04
N PRO A 29 14.23 -9.53 7.57
CA PRO A 29 14.11 -10.25 6.30
C PRO A 29 12.92 -11.23 6.23
N GLN A 30 12.26 -11.52 7.36
CA GLN A 30 11.12 -12.43 7.47
C GLN A 30 9.84 -11.72 7.88
N VAL A 31 9.91 -10.47 8.37
CA VAL A 31 8.74 -9.76 8.91
C VAL A 31 8.73 -8.34 8.37
N GLY A 32 7.61 -7.99 7.73
CA GLY A 32 7.33 -6.65 7.26
C GLY A 32 5.94 -6.21 7.67
N VAL A 33 5.77 -4.91 7.81
CA VAL A 33 4.51 -4.27 8.15
C VAL A 33 4.25 -3.18 7.13
N GLY A 34 3.06 -3.13 6.58
CA GLY A 34 2.61 -2.07 5.68
C GLY A 34 1.37 -1.38 6.21
N ALA A 35 1.17 -0.16 5.75
CA ALA A 35 -0.06 0.58 5.90
C ALA A 35 -0.38 1.23 4.55
N ALA A 36 -1.65 1.22 4.17
CA ALA A 36 -2.17 1.91 3.02
C ALA A 36 -3.30 2.84 3.45
N TYR A 37 -3.46 3.95 2.73
CA TYR A 37 -4.56 4.87 2.90
C TYR A 37 -5.09 5.26 1.51
N ASP A 38 -6.34 4.92 1.20
CA ASP A 38 -7.06 5.42 0.03
C ASP A 38 -7.82 6.70 0.42
N PHE A 39 -7.39 7.83 -0.14
CA PHE A 39 -8.13 9.09 -0.12
C PHE A 39 -9.00 9.17 -1.37
N THR A 40 -10.30 8.95 -1.25
CA THR A 40 -11.22 9.15 -2.37
C THR A 40 -11.51 10.65 -2.56
N LEU A 41 -11.24 11.20 -3.76
CA LEU A 41 -11.47 12.62 -4.10
C LEU A 41 -12.81 12.86 -4.81
N SER A 42 -13.37 11.83 -5.44
CA SER A 42 -14.63 11.93 -6.20
C SER A 42 -15.86 12.08 -5.30
N ASP A 43 -17.05 12.29 -5.90
CA ASP A 43 -18.35 12.48 -5.22
C ASP A 43 -18.74 11.32 -4.25
N LEU A 44 -18.01 10.19 -4.27
CA LEU A 44 -18.13 9.11 -3.28
C LEU A 44 -17.68 9.50 -1.87
N LYS A 45 -17.00 10.64 -1.68
CA LYS A 45 -16.58 11.15 -0.36
C LYS A 45 -17.76 11.35 0.61
N ASP A 46 -18.97 11.60 0.09
CA ASP A 46 -20.20 11.72 0.91
C ASP A 46 -20.70 10.36 1.45
N TYR A 47 -20.23 9.23 0.90
CA TYR A 47 -20.65 7.88 1.30
C TYR A 47 -19.51 7.01 1.84
N ASN A 48 -18.24 7.33 1.56
CA ASN A 48 -17.09 6.58 2.05
C ASN A 48 -15.92 7.55 2.38
N GLY A 49 -15.54 7.65 3.65
CA GLY A 49 -14.53 8.59 4.15
C GLY A 49 -13.07 8.21 3.83
N GLY A 50 -12.84 7.29 2.90
CA GLY A 50 -11.56 6.63 2.67
C GLY A 50 -11.37 5.37 3.51
N SER A 51 -10.42 4.51 3.12
CA SER A 51 -10.11 3.27 3.83
C SER A 51 -8.66 3.25 4.30
N ILE A 52 -8.47 2.85 5.56
CA ILE A 52 -7.16 2.58 6.15
C ILE A 52 -6.96 1.07 6.11
N GLU A 53 -5.89 0.63 5.47
CA GLU A 53 -5.52 -0.78 5.39
C GLU A 53 -4.20 -1.01 6.09
N LEU A 54 -4.13 -2.05 6.94
CA LEU A 54 -2.91 -2.47 7.61
C LEU A 54 -2.52 -3.85 7.12
N LEU A 55 -1.25 -4.03 6.78
CA LEU A 55 -0.70 -5.27 6.26
C LEU A 55 0.41 -5.76 7.19
N ILE A 56 0.35 -7.03 7.59
CA ILE A 56 1.44 -7.69 8.30
C ILE A 56 1.87 -8.88 7.44
N GLN A 57 3.14 -8.89 7.07
CA GLN A 57 3.78 -9.97 6.32
C GLN A 57 4.75 -10.70 7.23
N ALA A 58 4.59 -12.01 7.37
CA ALA A 58 5.47 -12.86 8.14
C ALA A 58 5.80 -14.15 7.38
N ASP A 59 7.10 -14.41 7.18
CA ASP A 59 7.63 -15.61 6.56
C ASP A 59 7.97 -16.66 7.65
N LEU A 60 7.17 -17.73 7.70
CA LEU A 60 7.30 -18.81 8.69
C LEU A 60 8.59 -19.64 8.56
N LYS A 61 9.29 -19.56 7.43
CA LYS A 61 10.53 -20.30 7.17
C LYS A 61 11.65 -19.32 6.83
N LYS A 62 12.83 -19.49 7.44
CA LYS A 62 14.01 -18.68 7.10
C LYS A 62 14.38 -18.90 5.62
N PRO A 63 14.40 -17.85 4.79
CA PRO A 63 14.80 -17.98 3.39
C PRO A 63 16.29 -18.33 3.32
N SER A 64 16.60 -19.49 2.73
CA SER A 64 17.98 -20.01 2.64
C SER A 64 18.82 -19.36 1.53
N LYS A 65 18.24 -18.46 0.74
CA LYS A 65 18.89 -17.69 -0.34
C LYS A 65 18.57 -16.21 -0.19
N LYS A 66 19.46 -15.35 -0.71
CA LYS A 66 19.27 -13.88 -0.78
C LYS A 66 17.84 -13.56 -1.20
N ASN A 67 17.08 -12.95 -0.29
CA ASN A 67 15.71 -12.51 -0.52
C ASN A 67 15.63 -11.64 -1.77
N VAL A 68 15.01 -12.16 -2.83
CA VAL A 68 14.59 -11.37 -3.98
C VAL A 68 13.36 -10.58 -3.53
N PHE A 69 13.60 -9.37 -3.03
CA PHE A 69 12.54 -8.43 -2.71
C PHE A 69 11.97 -7.91 -4.04
N SER A 70 10.85 -8.48 -4.48
CA SER A 70 10.13 -7.99 -5.65
C SER A 70 9.10 -6.96 -5.18
N PRO A 71 9.27 -5.65 -5.48
CA PRO A 71 8.29 -4.62 -5.12
C PRO A 71 7.00 -4.72 -5.94
N ARG A 72 6.86 -5.74 -6.80
CA ARG A 72 5.74 -5.91 -7.76
C ARG A 72 4.37 -6.13 -7.11
N PHE A 73 4.28 -6.32 -5.80
CA PHE A 73 3.00 -6.44 -5.10
C PHE A 73 2.43 -5.10 -4.61
N PHE A 74 3.08 -3.98 -4.94
CA PHE A 74 2.63 -2.61 -4.61
C PHE A 74 2.43 -1.76 -5.86
N LEU A 75 1.82 -2.34 -6.90
CA LEU A 75 1.38 -1.63 -8.11
C LEU A 75 -0.01 -2.10 -8.50
#